data_AF-A0A7C7YJC5-F1
#
_entry.id   AF-A0A7C7YJC5-F1
#
_cell.length_a   1.000
_cell.length_b   1.000
_cell.length_c   1.000
_cell.angle_alpha   90.00
_cell.angle_beta   90.00
_cell.angle_gamma   90.00
#
_symmetry.space_group_name_H-M   'P 1'
#
loop_
_entity.id
_entity.type
_entity.pdbx_description
1 polymer ?
#
loop_
_entity_poly.entity_id
_entity_poly.type
_entity_poly.pdbx_seq_one_letter_code
_entity_poly.pdbx_strand_id
1 'polypeptide(L)'
;MKIRPLLILVEFGLITAPLTWWWTQGGLESYYELFKRLAFPLLQELGVGHISPGLVRDRLAGFIPFLALMLVTPQMPLKRRLGGLGLGFVVIFFGHVALSYWAWASFGRDGASADSMARYFPALVINDAVPFILWAIFANRFLLDQLLKVIPSSRLAPMVVSSEEDTEPHDPIPESLDPAHPGDAKNREAGERGDGDD
;
A
#
# COMPACT_ATOMS: atom_id res chain seq x y z
N MET A 1 27.89 12.18 -15.03
CA MET A 1 26.53 12.47 -15.56
C MET A 1 25.49 12.38 -14.42
N LYS A 2 25.10 13.52 -13.81
CA LYS A 2 24.18 13.60 -12.64
C LYS A 2 22.75 14.07 -12.99
N ILE A 3 22.42 14.24 -14.28
CA ILE A 3 21.20 14.94 -14.76
C ILE A 3 19.95 14.03 -14.80
N ARG A 4 20.10 12.72 -14.61
CA ARG A 4 19.02 11.74 -14.82
C ARG A 4 17.78 11.90 -13.92
N PRO A 5 17.87 12.12 -12.60
CA PRO A 5 16.68 12.23 -11.76
C PRO A 5 15.93 13.56 -11.96
N LEU A 6 16.65 14.66 -12.21
CA LEU A 6 16.04 15.95 -12.50
C LEU A 6 15.19 15.89 -13.79
N LEU A 7 15.70 15.19 -14.80
CA LEU A 7 15.00 15.03 -16.07
C LEU A 7 13.71 14.22 -15.92
N ILE A 8 13.71 13.16 -15.09
CA ILE A 8 12.50 12.40 -14.75
C ILE A 8 11.46 13.28 -14.06
N LEU A 9 11.88 14.15 -13.14
CA LEU A 9 10.97 15.08 -12.46
C LEU A 9 10.37 16.11 -13.42
N VAL A 10 11.18 16.62 -14.35
CA VAL A 10 10.73 17.55 -15.39
C VAL A 10 9.75 16.86 -16.34
N GLU A 11 10.05 15.64 -16.81
CA GLU A 11 9.15 14.85 -17.65
C GLU A 11 7.83 14.53 -16.93
N PHE A 12 7.91 14.18 -15.65
CA PHE A 12 6.72 13.96 -14.82
C PHE A 12 5.87 15.23 -14.72
N GLY A 13 6.46 16.39 -14.48
CA GLY A 13 5.76 17.67 -14.48
C GLY A 13 5.12 17.98 -15.84
N LEU A 14 5.88 17.80 -16.93
CA LEU A 14 5.42 18.06 -18.29
C LEU A 14 4.29 17.13 -18.75
N ILE A 15 4.22 15.91 -18.23
CA ILE A 15 3.11 14.98 -18.53
C ILE A 15 1.93 15.23 -17.58
N THR A 16 2.18 15.47 -16.30
CA THR A 16 1.13 15.64 -15.29
C THR A 16 0.33 16.91 -15.54
N ALA A 17 0.98 18.04 -15.87
CA ALA A 17 0.29 19.31 -16.09
C ALA A 17 -0.80 19.25 -17.19
N PRO A 18 -0.53 18.78 -18.43
CA PRO A 18 -1.56 18.65 -19.46
C PRO A 18 -2.60 17.58 -19.13
N LEU A 19 -2.22 16.49 -18.46
CA LEU A 19 -3.18 15.49 -18.00
C LEU A 19 -4.17 16.08 -17.00
N THR A 20 -3.67 16.82 -16.01
CA THR A 20 -4.49 17.50 -15.01
C THR A 20 -5.37 18.56 -15.66
N TRP A 21 -4.84 19.34 -16.61
CA TRP A 21 -5.64 20.29 -17.38
C TRP A 21 -6.76 19.59 -18.15
N TRP A 22 -6.45 18.52 -18.89
CA TRP A 22 -7.46 17.74 -19.60
C TRP A 22 -8.50 17.13 -18.65
N TRP A 23 -8.07 16.68 -17.47
CA TRP A 23 -8.95 16.15 -16.44
C TRP A 23 -9.95 17.20 -15.94
N THR A 24 -9.51 18.43 -15.67
CA THR A 24 -10.39 19.51 -15.20
C THR A 24 -11.35 20.02 -16.27
N GLN A 25 -11.00 19.90 -17.56
CA GLN A 25 -11.86 20.31 -18.68
C GLN A 25 -13.03 19.35 -18.96
N GLY A 26 -13.04 18.15 -18.39
CA GLY A 26 -14.14 17.20 -18.60
C GLY A 26 -13.82 15.74 -18.29
N GLY A 27 -12.55 15.40 -18.09
CA GLY A 27 -12.15 14.06 -17.66
C GLY A 27 -12.77 13.67 -16.32
N LEU A 28 -12.81 14.61 -15.36
CA LEU A 28 -13.47 14.41 -14.06
C LEU A 28 -14.95 14.07 -14.21
N GLU A 29 -15.68 14.83 -15.03
CA GLU A 29 -17.12 14.60 -15.22
C GLU A 29 -17.39 13.29 -15.94
N SER A 30 -16.63 13.00 -17.00
CA SER A 30 -16.75 11.75 -17.76
C SER A 30 -16.47 10.53 -16.87
N TYR A 31 -15.42 10.60 -16.05
CA TYR A 31 -15.08 9.54 -15.12
C TYR A 31 -16.12 9.42 -14.00
N TYR A 32 -16.63 10.54 -13.49
CA TYR A 32 -17.66 10.53 -12.47
C TYR A 32 -18.97 9.92 -12.98
N GLU A 33 -19.37 10.20 -14.22
CA GLU A 33 -20.52 9.56 -14.86
C GLU A 33 -20.32 8.05 -15.07
N LEU A 34 -19.12 7.64 -15.48
CA LEU A 34 -18.76 6.21 -15.53
C LEU A 34 -18.84 5.58 -14.14
N PHE A 35 -18.32 6.26 -13.13
CA PHE A 35 -18.36 5.83 -11.74
C PHE A 35 -19.79 5.66 -11.25
N LYS A 36 -20.70 6.63 -11.48
CA LYS A 36 -22.12 6.46 -11.12
C LYS A 36 -22.72 5.22 -11.76
N ARG A 37 -22.51 5.03 -13.07
CA ARG A 37 -23.12 3.91 -13.81
C ARG A 37 -22.67 2.55 -13.30
N LEU A 38 -21.41 2.43 -12.90
CA LEU A 38 -20.80 1.15 -12.52
C LEU A 38 -20.79 0.93 -11.01
N ALA A 39 -20.44 1.95 -10.23
CA ALA A 39 -20.27 1.84 -8.78
C ALA A 39 -21.58 1.94 -8.01
N PHE A 40 -22.55 2.76 -8.46
CA PHE A 40 -23.77 2.95 -7.67
C PHE A 40 -24.60 1.67 -7.54
N PRO A 41 -24.80 0.87 -8.60
CA PRO A 41 -25.47 -0.43 -8.45
C PRO A 41 -24.74 -1.32 -7.43
N LEU A 42 -23.41 -1.41 -7.50
CA LEU A 42 -22.61 -2.19 -6.56
C LEU A 42 -22.76 -1.69 -5.11
N LEU A 43 -22.80 -0.37 -4.91
CA LEU A 43 -22.97 0.23 -3.59
C LEU A 43 -24.40 0.05 -3.05
N GLN A 44 -25.41 0.09 -3.91
CA GLN A 44 -26.81 -0.18 -3.53
C GLN A 44 -27.01 -1.61 -3.05
N GLU A 45 -26.39 -2.59 -3.72
CA GLU A 45 -26.40 -3.99 -3.27
C GLU A 45 -25.72 -4.16 -1.89
N LEU A 46 -24.81 -3.26 -1.52
CA LEU A 46 -24.18 -3.20 -0.20
C LEU A 46 -24.98 -2.39 0.84
N GLY A 47 -26.18 -1.93 0.49
CA GLY A 47 -27.08 -1.18 1.39
C GLY A 47 -26.82 0.32 1.45
N VAL A 48 -26.02 0.88 0.54
CA VAL A 48 -25.74 2.32 0.51
C VAL A 48 -26.90 3.08 -0.13
N GLY A 49 -27.72 3.74 0.69
CA GLY A 49 -28.91 4.49 0.23
C GLY A 49 -28.64 5.89 -0.31
N HIS A 50 -27.54 6.54 0.09
CA HIS A 50 -27.14 7.86 -0.39
C HIS A 50 -25.61 7.98 -0.43
N ILE A 51 -25.07 8.64 -1.44
CA ILE A 51 -23.63 8.88 -1.55
C ILE A 51 -23.42 10.39 -1.57
N SER A 52 -22.59 10.90 -0.66
CA SER A 52 -22.16 12.30 -0.70
C SER A 52 -21.11 12.45 -1.81
N PRO A 53 -21.44 13.11 -2.94
CA PRO A 53 -20.58 13.11 -4.10
C PRO A 53 -19.30 13.94 -3.88
N GLY A 54 -19.33 14.96 -3.01
CA GLY A 54 -18.23 15.90 -2.83
C GLY A 54 -16.94 15.27 -2.32
N LEU A 55 -17.02 14.44 -1.26
CA LEU A 55 -15.83 13.88 -0.61
C LEU A 55 -15.03 12.92 -1.49
N VAL A 56 -15.74 12.18 -2.36
CA VAL A 56 -15.12 11.17 -3.23
C VAL A 56 -14.71 11.79 -4.56
N ARG A 57 -15.53 12.70 -5.13
CA ARG A 57 -15.30 13.29 -6.46
C ARG A 57 -13.93 13.97 -6.56
N ASP A 58 -13.53 14.71 -5.55
CA ASP A 58 -12.24 15.41 -5.54
C ASP A 58 -11.04 14.45 -5.52
N ARG A 59 -11.25 13.21 -5.05
CA ARG A 59 -10.21 12.17 -4.95
C ARG A 59 -10.09 11.31 -6.20
N LEU A 60 -11.05 11.41 -7.13
CA LEU A 60 -11.02 10.64 -8.38
C LEU A 60 -9.82 11.00 -9.28
N ALA A 61 -9.19 12.16 -9.03
CA ALA A 61 -7.96 12.59 -9.70
C ALA A 61 -6.74 11.68 -9.40
N GLY A 62 -6.83 10.75 -8.44
CA GLY A 62 -5.78 9.79 -8.10
C GLY A 62 -5.27 8.94 -9.27
N PHE A 63 -6.03 8.82 -10.36
CA PHE A 63 -5.57 8.15 -11.59
C PHE A 63 -4.45 8.91 -12.31
N ILE A 64 -4.43 10.25 -12.25
CA ILE A 64 -3.44 11.09 -12.95
C ILE A 64 -2.00 10.75 -12.53
N PRO A 65 -1.62 10.78 -11.23
CA PRO A 65 -0.25 10.47 -10.83
C PRO A 65 0.15 9.05 -11.23
N PHE A 66 -0.76 8.07 -11.15
CA PHE A 66 -0.47 6.71 -11.62
C PHE A 66 -0.16 6.66 -13.12
N LEU A 67 -1.00 7.28 -13.95
CA LEU A 67 -0.81 7.32 -15.40
C LEU A 67 0.50 8.04 -15.75
N ALA A 68 0.77 9.19 -15.14
CA ALA A 68 1.99 9.95 -15.36
C ALA A 68 3.24 9.13 -14.98
N LEU A 69 3.24 8.49 -13.82
CA LEU A 69 4.36 7.63 -13.40
C LEU A 69 4.58 6.46 -14.37
N MET A 70 3.53 5.80 -14.83
CA MET A 70 3.63 4.71 -15.80
C MET A 70 4.18 5.14 -17.16
N LEU A 71 3.87 6.38 -17.60
CA LEU A 71 4.38 6.95 -18.85
C LEU A 71 5.85 7.34 -18.77
N VAL A 72 6.25 7.98 -17.67
CA VAL A 72 7.63 8.45 -17.44
C VAL A 72 8.57 7.29 -17.12
N THR A 73 8.08 6.18 -16.57
CA THR A 73 8.96 5.05 -16.18
C THR A 73 9.70 4.50 -17.40
N PRO A 74 11.04 4.64 -17.45
CA PRO A 74 11.82 4.23 -18.60
C PRO A 74 11.96 2.71 -18.63
N GLN A 75 12.24 2.17 -19.83
CA GLN A 75 12.56 0.74 -20.04
C GLN A 75 11.42 -0.24 -19.66
N MET A 76 10.20 0.24 -19.43
CA MET A 76 9.05 -0.62 -19.24
C MET A 76 8.52 -1.11 -20.61
N PRO A 77 8.44 -2.43 -20.86
CA PRO A 77 7.88 -2.95 -22.11
C PRO A 77 6.43 -2.49 -22.32
N LEU A 78 6.07 -2.15 -23.56
CA LEU A 78 4.72 -1.62 -23.87
C LEU A 78 3.59 -2.54 -23.39
N LYS A 79 3.74 -3.87 -23.55
CA LYS A 79 2.76 -4.85 -23.06
C LYS A 79 2.55 -4.76 -21.55
N ARG A 80 3.63 -4.62 -20.77
CA ARG A 80 3.58 -4.47 -19.31
C ARG A 80 3.00 -3.12 -18.92
N ARG A 81 3.32 -2.07 -19.69
CA ARG A 81 2.77 -0.72 -19.47
C ARG A 81 1.26 -0.71 -19.68
N LEU A 82 0.76 -1.21 -20.81
CA LEU A 82 -0.67 -1.26 -21.11
C LEU A 82 -1.43 -2.21 -20.17
N GLY A 83 -0.88 -3.40 -19.89
CA GLY A 83 -1.47 -4.32 -18.92
C GLY A 83 -1.51 -3.75 -17.50
N GLY A 84 -0.44 -3.07 -17.09
CA GLY A 84 -0.37 -2.38 -15.80
C GLY A 84 -1.32 -1.19 -15.71
N LEU A 85 -1.47 -0.42 -16.79
CA LEU A 85 -2.46 0.66 -16.86
C LEU A 85 -3.88 0.13 -16.76
N GLY A 86 -4.22 -0.93 -17.48
CA GLY A 86 -5.53 -1.56 -17.42
C GLY A 86 -5.83 -2.12 -16.01
N LEU A 87 -4.94 -2.95 -15.47
CA LEU A 87 -5.11 -3.52 -14.13
C LEU A 87 -5.13 -2.43 -13.05
N GLY A 88 -4.23 -1.45 -13.14
CA GLY A 88 -4.16 -0.34 -12.21
C GLY A 88 -5.41 0.54 -12.24
N PHE A 89 -5.99 0.79 -13.42
CA PHE A 89 -7.27 1.49 -13.53
C PHE A 89 -8.39 0.75 -12.80
N VAL A 90 -8.48 -0.58 -12.97
CA VAL A 90 -9.47 -1.41 -12.27
C VAL A 90 -9.27 -1.34 -10.74
N VAL A 91 -8.04 -1.49 -10.25
CA VAL A 91 -7.75 -1.44 -8.81
C VAL A 91 -8.05 -0.06 -8.22
N ILE A 92 -7.65 1.02 -8.88
CA ILE A 92 -7.95 2.40 -8.45
C ILE A 92 -9.46 2.64 -8.45
N PHE A 93 -10.17 2.17 -9.48
CA PHE A 93 -11.62 2.27 -9.55
C PHE A 93 -12.28 1.60 -8.34
N PHE A 94 -11.92 0.35 -8.02
CA PHE A 94 -12.44 -0.32 -6.82
C PHE A 94 -11.99 0.34 -5.51
N GLY A 95 -10.82 0.96 -5.48
CA GLY A 95 -10.39 1.84 -4.38
C GLY A 95 -11.37 2.99 -4.15
N HIS A 96 -11.81 3.68 -5.22
CA HIS A 96 -12.83 4.72 -5.12
C HIS A 96 -14.20 4.19 -4.68
N VAL A 97 -14.59 2.98 -5.11
CA VAL A 97 -15.82 2.33 -4.62
C VAL A 97 -15.73 2.04 -3.12
N ALA A 98 -14.62 1.45 -2.66
CA ALA A 98 -14.38 1.17 -1.25
C ALA A 98 -14.33 2.46 -0.41
N LEU A 99 -13.67 3.50 -0.92
CA LEU A 99 -13.62 4.81 -0.27
C LEU A 99 -15.02 5.43 -0.16
N SER A 100 -15.86 5.29 -1.20
CA SER A 100 -17.25 5.77 -1.18
C SER A 100 -18.09 5.03 -0.13
N TYR A 101 -17.94 3.72 -0.05
CA TYR A 101 -18.57 2.91 0.99
C TYR A 101 -18.12 3.34 2.38
N TRP A 102 -16.81 3.55 2.57
CA TRP A 102 -16.26 3.96 3.86
C TRP A 102 -16.68 5.37 4.27
N ALA A 103 -16.78 6.29 3.31
CA ALA A 103 -17.33 7.62 3.52
C ALA A 103 -18.79 7.52 3.99
N TRP A 104 -19.61 6.71 3.30
CA TRP A 104 -20.99 6.48 3.73
C TRP A 104 -21.07 5.88 5.14
N ALA A 105 -20.27 4.85 5.43
CA ALA A 105 -20.27 4.19 6.74
C ALA A 105 -19.81 5.11 7.88
N SER A 106 -18.86 6.01 7.60
CA SER A 106 -18.30 6.93 8.60
C SER A 106 -19.20 8.14 8.83
N PHE A 107 -19.72 8.75 7.77
CA PHE A 107 -20.50 9.99 7.85
C PHE A 107 -22.01 9.77 7.93
N GLY A 108 -22.51 8.57 7.58
CA GLY A 108 -23.93 8.26 7.57
C GLY A 108 -24.55 8.12 8.97
N ARG A 109 -23.75 7.77 10.00
CA ARG A 109 -24.22 7.64 11.39
C ARG A 109 -24.16 8.96 12.16
N ASP A 110 -23.01 9.63 12.13
CA ASP A 110 -22.69 10.72 13.07
C ASP A 110 -22.55 12.08 12.39
N GLY A 111 -22.90 12.17 11.10
CA GLY A 111 -22.74 13.37 10.29
C GLY A 111 -21.27 13.78 10.15
N ALA A 112 -21.03 15.06 9.83
CA ALA A 112 -19.70 15.64 9.65
C ALA A 112 -19.02 15.97 11.00
N SER A 113 -18.81 14.94 11.83
CA SER A 113 -18.11 15.07 13.12
C SER A 113 -16.60 14.79 12.98
N ALA A 114 -15.82 15.21 13.99
CA ALA A 114 -14.40 14.89 14.06
C ALA A 114 -14.14 13.37 14.15
N ASP A 115 -15.03 12.64 14.82
CA ASP A 115 -14.91 11.18 14.97
C ASP A 115 -15.21 10.44 13.65
N SER A 116 -16.20 10.91 12.88
CA SER A 116 -16.46 10.43 11.52
C SER A 116 -15.24 10.61 10.62
N MET A 117 -14.57 11.76 10.72
CA MET A 117 -13.34 12.03 9.97
C MET A 117 -12.18 11.13 10.42
N ALA A 118 -12.01 10.90 11.73
CA ALA A 118 -10.98 9.99 12.25
C ALA A 118 -11.15 8.56 11.74
N ARG A 119 -12.40 8.07 11.62
CA ARG A 119 -12.71 6.77 11.01
C ARG A 119 -12.50 6.72 9.51
N TYR A 120 -12.75 7.82 8.80
CA TYR A 120 -12.58 7.91 7.35
C TYR A 120 -11.12 8.10 6.91
N PHE A 121 -10.33 8.82 7.70
CA PHE A 121 -8.98 9.25 7.34
C PHE A 121 -8.02 8.11 6.96
N PRO A 122 -7.97 6.95 7.66
CA PRO A 122 -7.10 5.85 7.25
C PRO A 122 -7.43 5.32 5.84
N ALA A 123 -8.72 5.16 5.53
CA ALA A 123 -9.16 4.73 4.20
C ALA A 123 -8.77 5.75 3.13
N LEU A 124 -8.86 7.04 3.45
CA LEU A 124 -8.44 8.13 2.56
C LEU A 124 -6.92 8.06 2.27
N VAL A 125 -6.09 7.94 3.30
CA VAL A 125 -4.63 7.86 3.15
C VAL A 125 -4.22 6.64 2.34
N ILE A 126 -4.84 5.48 2.61
CA ILE A 126 -4.58 4.26 1.84
C ILE A 126 -4.96 4.47 0.38
N ASN A 127 -6.15 5.00 0.10
CA ASN A 127 -6.60 5.27 -1.26
C ASN A 127 -5.66 6.23 -2.01
N ASP A 128 -5.19 7.28 -1.35
CA ASP A 128 -4.24 8.24 -1.93
C ASP A 128 -2.85 7.61 -2.20
N ALA A 129 -2.48 6.56 -1.46
CA ALA A 129 -1.24 5.80 -1.68
C ALA A 129 -1.35 4.73 -2.79
N VAL A 130 -2.56 4.24 -3.11
CA VAL A 130 -2.79 3.18 -4.11
C VAL A 130 -2.11 3.47 -5.46
N PRO A 131 -2.25 4.67 -6.07
CA PRO A 131 -1.56 5.03 -7.31
C PRO A 131 -0.05 4.75 -7.27
N PHE A 132 0.59 5.13 -6.16
CA PHE A 132 2.03 4.98 -5.98
C PHE A 132 2.41 3.52 -5.73
N ILE A 133 1.66 2.79 -4.90
CA ILE A 133 1.88 1.37 -4.61
C ILE A 133 1.77 0.55 -5.91
N LEU A 134 0.72 0.77 -6.71
CA LEU A 134 0.54 0.11 -7.98
C LEU A 134 1.67 0.40 -8.95
N TRP A 135 2.07 1.66 -9.06
CA TRP A 135 3.23 2.03 -9.87
C TRP A 135 4.48 1.28 -9.39
N ALA A 136 4.76 1.24 -8.08
CA ALA A 136 5.94 0.56 -7.55
C ALA A 136 5.95 -0.94 -7.88
N ILE A 137 4.79 -1.61 -7.82
CA ILE A 137 4.63 -3.01 -8.23
C ILE A 137 4.96 -3.19 -9.72
N PHE A 138 4.42 -2.34 -10.59
CA PHE A 138 4.67 -2.43 -12.04
C PHE A 138 6.07 -1.93 -12.44
N ALA A 139 6.66 -1.02 -11.69
CA ALA A 139 8.00 -0.48 -11.91
C ALA A 139 9.07 -1.24 -11.13
N ASN A 140 8.73 -2.33 -10.41
CA ASN A 140 9.61 -3.03 -9.49
C ASN A 140 11.03 -3.31 -10.05
N ARG A 141 11.14 -3.78 -11.30
CA ARG A 141 12.45 -4.03 -11.92
C ARG A 141 13.30 -2.77 -12.02
N PHE A 142 12.71 -1.68 -12.50
CA PHE A 142 13.38 -0.38 -12.58
C PHE A 142 13.77 0.13 -11.19
N LEU A 143 12.88 0.01 -10.21
CA LEU A 143 13.15 0.43 -8.84
C LEU A 143 14.31 -0.36 -8.21
N LEU A 144 14.33 -1.68 -8.36
CA LEU A 144 15.42 -2.53 -7.91
C LEU A 144 16.74 -2.16 -8.60
N ASP A 145 16.72 -1.92 -9.92
CA ASP A 145 17.92 -1.51 -10.66
C ASP A 145 18.48 -0.16 -10.21
N GLN A 146 17.62 0.78 -9.77
CA GLN A 146 18.08 2.05 -9.19
C GLN A 146 18.56 1.85 -7.75
N LEU A 147 17.86 1.05 -6.95
CA LEU A 147 18.21 0.78 -5.56
C LEU A 147 19.59 0.11 -5.48
N LEU A 148 19.86 -0.90 -6.31
CA LEU A 148 21.15 -1.60 -6.38
C LEU A 148 22.31 -0.69 -6.81
N LYS A 149 22.05 0.39 -7.56
CA LYS A 149 23.09 1.38 -7.92
C LYS A 149 23.45 2.30 -6.76
N VAL A 150 22.54 2.49 -5.81
CA VAL A 150 22.72 3.40 -4.68
C VAL A 150 23.27 2.67 -3.45
N ILE A 151 22.93 1.39 -3.26
CA ILE A 151 23.49 0.58 -2.18
C ILE A 151 24.97 0.28 -2.50
N PRO A 152 25.95 0.77 -1.70
CA PRO A 152 27.35 0.49 -1.93
C PRO A 152 27.61 -1.02 -1.79
N SER A 153 28.22 -1.65 -2.81
CA SER A 153 28.63 -3.06 -2.76
C SER A 153 29.53 -3.39 -1.56
N SER A 154 30.12 -2.38 -0.91
CA SER A 154 30.93 -2.52 0.30
C SER A 154 30.15 -2.87 1.57
N ARG A 155 28.80 -2.77 1.60
CA ARG A 155 27.97 -3.29 2.72
C ARG A 155 27.51 -4.74 2.52
N LEU A 156 27.82 -5.34 1.37
CA LEU A 156 27.55 -6.75 1.07
C LEU A 156 28.82 -7.61 1.13
N ALA A 157 29.93 -7.08 1.65
CA ALA A 157 31.04 -7.92 2.07
C ALA A 157 30.51 -8.85 3.18
N PRO A 158 30.57 -10.18 3.00
CA PRO A 158 30.17 -11.08 4.06
C PRO A 158 30.97 -10.71 5.29
N MET A 159 30.32 -10.69 6.45
CA MET A 159 30.98 -11.12 7.69
C MET A 159 31.52 -12.52 7.41
N VAL A 160 32.65 -12.62 6.71
CA VAL A 160 33.59 -13.69 6.88
C VAL A 160 34.06 -13.46 8.30
N VAL A 161 33.31 -14.05 9.23
CA VAL A 161 33.81 -14.42 10.53
C VAL A 161 35.12 -15.12 10.20
N SER A 162 36.25 -14.43 10.39
CA SER A 162 37.53 -15.10 10.54
C SER A 162 37.34 -16.05 11.70
N SER A 163 37.03 -17.29 11.40
CA SER A 163 37.26 -18.43 12.26
C SER A 163 38.75 -18.74 12.19
N GLU A 164 39.57 -17.80 12.66
CA GLU A 164 40.94 -18.04 13.08
C GLU A 164 40.96 -17.76 14.59
N GLU A 165 41.64 -18.63 15.34
CA GLU A 165 41.73 -18.72 16.83
C GLU A 165 40.46 -19.30 17.50
N ASP A 166 40.46 -20.45 18.18
CA ASP A 166 41.53 -21.19 18.86
C ASP A 166 41.26 -22.69 18.83
N THR A 167 42.23 -23.46 18.32
CA THR A 167 42.31 -24.89 18.58
C THR A 167 43.20 -25.09 19.80
N GLU A 168 42.64 -24.94 21.01
CA GLU A 168 43.27 -25.50 22.20
C GLU A 168 43.03 -27.02 22.25
N PRO A 169 44.07 -27.84 22.47
CA PRO A 169 43.91 -29.27 22.67
C PRO A 169 43.42 -29.52 24.11
N HIS A 170 42.10 -29.67 24.28
CA HIS A 170 41.54 -30.05 25.57
C HIS A 170 41.53 -31.58 25.70
N ASP A 171 42.29 -32.09 26.68
CA ASP A 171 42.37 -33.49 27.08
C ASP A 171 41.00 -34.10 27.42
N PRO A 172 40.81 -35.42 27.20
CA PRO A 172 39.57 -36.12 27.52
C PRO A 172 39.49 -36.42 29.02
N ILE A 173 38.47 -35.88 29.70
CA ILE A 173 38.08 -36.31 31.05
C ILE A 173 36.81 -37.18 30.95
N PRO A 174 36.80 -38.35 31.61
CA PRO A 174 35.81 -39.41 31.39
C PRO A 174 34.47 -39.17 32.08
N GLU A 175 33.43 -39.67 31.41
CA GLU A 175 32.38 -40.54 31.95
C GLU A 175 32.07 -40.40 33.45
N SER A 176 30.98 -39.69 33.76
CA SER A 176 30.15 -40.02 34.93
C SER A 176 28.67 -39.89 34.59
N LEU A 177 28.04 -41.06 34.61
CA LEU A 177 26.63 -41.33 34.90
C LEU A 177 26.02 -40.34 35.91
N ASP A 178 24.81 -39.83 35.67
CA ASP A 178 23.57 -40.49 36.13
C ASP A 178 22.29 -39.67 35.77
N PRO A 179 21.10 -40.30 35.80
CA PRO A 179 19.89 -39.86 35.12
C PRO A 179 18.83 -39.21 36.03
N ALA A 180 17.75 -38.80 35.37
CA ALA A 180 16.38 -38.64 35.88
C ALA A 180 16.08 -37.46 36.80
N HIS A 181 15.22 -36.55 36.31
CA HIS A 181 14.12 -36.06 37.12
C HIS A 181 12.87 -35.78 36.28
N PRO A 182 11.81 -36.59 36.42
CA PRO A 182 10.45 -36.24 36.04
C PRO A 182 9.71 -35.60 37.24
N GLY A 183 8.66 -34.85 36.94
CA GLY A 183 7.76 -34.21 37.89
C GLY A 183 7.90 -32.68 37.87
N ASP A 184 6.85 -31.89 38.04
CA ASP A 184 5.46 -32.20 38.29
C ASP A 184 4.67 -30.87 38.24
N ALA A 185 3.34 -31.00 38.26
CA ALA A 185 2.36 -29.98 38.65
C ALA A 185 2.05 -28.84 37.64
N LYS A 186 0.83 -28.72 37.08
CA LYS A 186 -0.53 -28.66 37.67
C LYS A 186 -0.87 -27.26 38.20
N ASN A 187 -2.09 -26.82 37.83
CA ASN A 187 -2.86 -25.67 38.35
C ASN A 187 -2.46 -24.29 37.78
N ARG A 188 -3.38 -23.39 37.38
CA ARG A 188 -4.59 -22.98 38.11
C ARG A 188 -5.48 -22.02 37.29
N GLU A 189 -6.80 -22.11 37.53
CA GLU A 189 -7.85 -21.05 37.61
C GLU A 189 -8.01 -20.06 36.42
N ALA A 190 -9.14 -19.99 35.69
CA ALA A 190 -10.53 -19.70 36.06
C ALA A 190 -10.73 -18.34 36.76
N GLY A 191 -11.27 -17.36 36.03
CA GLY A 191 -11.86 -16.10 36.54
C GLY A 191 -12.88 -15.57 35.52
N GLU A 192 -14.17 -15.72 35.81
CA GLU A 192 -15.11 -14.65 36.24
C GLU A 192 -15.59 -13.78 35.06
N ARG A 193 -16.80 -14.01 34.51
CA ARG A 193 -18.12 -13.57 35.00
C ARG A 193 -18.15 -12.11 35.48
N GLY A 194 -18.78 -11.27 34.66
CA GLY A 194 -19.34 -9.99 35.07
C GLY A 194 -20.62 -9.74 34.27
N ASP A 195 -21.74 -10.21 34.81
CA ASP A 195 -23.06 -9.61 34.59
C ASP A 195 -23.09 -8.27 35.34
N GLY A 196 -23.81 -7.28 34.80
CA GLY A 196 -24.08 -6.01 35.46
C GLY A 196 -25.07 -5.19 34.65
N ASP A 197 -26.30 -5.15 35.16
CA ASP A 197 -27.51 -4.50 34.64
C ASP A 197 -27.44 -2.97 34.54
N ASP A 198 -28.22 -2.41 33.60
CA ASP A 198 -29.28 -1.38 33.76
C ASP A 198 -29.56 -0.62 32.44
#